data_AF-A0A969I0G6-F1
#
_entry.id   AF-A0A969I0G6-F1
#
_cell.length_a   1.000
_cell.length_b   1.000
_cell.length_c   1.000
_cell.angle_alpha   90.00
_cell.angle_beta   90.00
_cell.angle_gamma   90.00
#
_symmetry.space_group_name_H-M   'P 1'
#
loop_
_entity.id
_entity.type
_entity.pdbx_description
1 polymer ?
#
loop_
_entity_poly.entity_id
_entity_poly.type
_entity_poly.pdbx_seq_one_letter_code
_entity_poly.pdbx_strand_id
1 'polypeptide(L)'
;MLYYTPAYVQSWLDDVQQQHVVVSDDFNWHGLAQGATSHAYTALEQGQPDAALAWAHIAVRVYNRLVHQADTDARDHYECAAMMLRAHIIRALGAMPGHPLLDVASIEQWFLERLPVSSADVPNEQVRSIQQLKQLRALKNRLAVVVALVEAGYFADNVILKEWVARRAALP
;
A
#
# COMPACT_ATOMS: atom_id res chain seq x y z
N MET A 1 -6.12 -4.82 -28.55
CA MET A 1 -6.03 -4.71 -27.09
C MET A 1 -6.98 -3.60 -26.68
N LEU A 2 -8.10 -3.91 -26.02
CA LEU A 2 -9.10 -2.91 -25.63
C LEU A 2 -8.49 -2.08 -24.49
N TYR A 3 -8.18 -0.81 -24.76
CA TYR A 3 -7.67 0.12 -23.74
C TYR A 3 -8.85 0.65 -22.95
N TYR A 4 -9.12 0.08 -21.78
CA TYR A 4 -10.07 0.66 -20.84
C TYR A 4 -9.46 1.92 -20.22
N THR A 5 -10.22 3.01 -20.18
CA THR A 5 -9.80 4.26 -19.51
C THR A 5 -10.01 4.13 -18.00
N PRO A 6 -9.25 4.87 -17.16
CA PRO A 6 -9.48 4.85 -15.72
C PRO A 6 -10.90 5.29 -15.35
N ALA A 7 -11.49 6.24 -16.09
CA ALA A 7 -12.87 6.66 -15.88
C ALA A 7 -13.88 5.52 -16.08
N TYR A 8 -13.70 4.72 -17.14
CA TYR A 8 -14.55 3.55 -17.38
C TYR A 8 -14.43 2.51 -16.26
N VAL A 9 -13.19 2.21 -15.84
CA VAL A 9 -12.96 1.23 -14.76
C VAL A 9 -13.49 1.73 -13.41
N GLN A 10 -13.38 3.03 -13.11
CA GLN A 10 -13.98 3.61 -11.92
C GLN A 10 -15.51 3.49 -11.93
N SER A 11 -16.15 3.86 -13.04
CA SER A 11 -17.61 3.71 -13.18
C SER A 11 -18.03 2.25 -12.99
N TRP A 12 -17.32 1.32 -13.62
CA TRP A 12 -17.60 -0.11 -13.44
C TRP A 12 -17.42 -0.56 -11.98
N LEU A 13 -16.37 -0.11 -11.28
CA LEU A 13 -16.18 -0.40 -9.86
C LEU A 13 -17.32 0.13 -8.99
N ASP A 14 -17.84 1.33 -9.32
CA ASP A 14 -18.97 1.93 -8.61
C ASP A 14 -20.24 1.10 -8.81
N ASP A 15 -20.51 0.64 -10.03
CA ASP A 15 -21.63 -0.25 -10.33
C ASP A 15 -21.54 -1.59 -9.60
N VAL A 16 -20.34 -2.17 -9.50
CA VAL A 16 -20.12 -3.40 -8.74
C VAL A 16 -20.34 -3.16 -7.24
N GLN A 17 -19.87 -2.03 -6.70
CA GLN A 17 -20.04 -1.69 -5.30
C GLN A 17 -21.52 -1.42 -4.94
N GLN A 18 -22.27 -0.82 -5.87
CA GLN A 18 -23.71 -0.55 -5.72
C GLN A 18 -24.59 -1.76 -6.06
N GLN A 19 -23.99 -2.92 -6.34
CA GLN A 19 -24.69 -4.16 -6.73
C GLN A 19 -25.53 -4.01 -8.02
N HIS A 20 -25.24 -3.01 -8.85
CA HIS A 20 -25.84 -2.85 -10.18
C HIS A 20 -25.27 -3.85 -11.19
N VAL A 21 -24.03 -4.29 -10.96
CA VAL A 21 -23.35 -5.32 -11.77
C VAL A 21 -22.92 -6.46 -10.85
N VAL A 22 -23.31 -7.68 -11.21
CA VAL A 22 -22.81 -8.90 -10.56
C VAL A 22 -21.53 -9.34 -11.24
N VAL A 23 -20.47 -9.46 -10.45
CA VAL A 23 -19.17 -9.99 -10.88
C VAL A 23 -19.07 -11.42 -10.38
N SER A 24 -18.54 -12.31 -11.21
CA SER A 24 -18.31 -13.70 -10.84
C SER A 24 -17.41 -13.80 -9.60
N ASP A 25 -17.64 -14.81 -8.75
CA ASP A 25 -16.86 -15.05 -7.54
C ASP A 25 -15.39 -15.38 -7.86
N ASP A 26 -15.09 -15.87 -9.06
CA ASP A 26 -13.75 -16.18 -9.56
C ASP A 26 -13.05 -15.00 -10.26
N PHE A 27 -13.65 -13.80 -10.24
CA PHE A 27 -13.05 -12.64 -10.87
C PHE A 27 -11.68 -12.32 -10.26
N ASN A 28 -10.69 -12.08 -11.13
CA ASN A 28 -9.32 -11.80 -10.72
C ASN A 28 -9.14 -10.37 -10.22
N TRP A 29 -9.68 -10.08 -9.03
CA TRP A 29 -9.54 -8.80 -8.34
C TRP A 29 -8.07 -8.40 -8.12
N HIS A 30 -7.21 -9.36 -7.79
CA HIS A 30 -5.78 -9.11 -7.62
C HIS A 30 -5.13 -8.64 -8.93
N GLY A 31 -5.42 -9.31 -10.04
CA GLY A 31 -4.94 -8.92 -11.37
C GLY A 31 -5.42 -7.53 -11.78
N LEU A 32 -6.66 -7.16 -11.45
CA LEU A 32 -7.15 -5.79 -11.67
C LEU A 32 -6.34 -4.75 -10.87
N ALA A 33 -6.07 -5.01 -9.58
CA ALA A 33 -5.29 -4.11 -8.75
C ALA A 33 -3.84 -3.95 -9.26
N GLN A 34 -3.22 -5.05 -9.67
CA GLN A 34 -1.87 -5.06 -10.26
C GLN A 34 -1.84 -4.31 -11.60
N GLY A 35 -2.81 -4.56 -12.48
CA GLY A 35 -2.94 -3.86 -13.75
C GLY A 35 -3.09 -2.35 -13.55
N ALA A 36 -3.97 -1.93 -12.64
CA ALA A 36 -4.16 -0.53 -12.30
C ALA A 36 -2.88 0.10 -11.70
N THR A 37 -2.14 -0.64 -10.87
CA THR A 37 -0.85 -0.21 -10.33
C THR A 37 0.17 0.03 -11.45
N SER A 38 0.28 -0.93 -12.39
CA SER A 38 1.18 -0.80 -13.55
C SER A 38 0.81 0.42 -14.40
N HIS A 39 -0.48 0.64 -14.66
CA HIS A 39 -0.94 1.81 -15.39
C HIS A 39 -0.64 3.12 -14.67
N ALA A 40 -0.73 3.15 -13.34
CA ALA A 40 -0.36 4.33 -12.55
C ALA A 40 1.13 4.67 -12.72
N TYR A 41 2.02 3.67 -12.66
CA TYR A 41 3.45 3.87 -12.87
C TYR A 41 3.77 4.30 -14.30
N THR A 42 3.20 3.63 -15.31
CA THR A 42 3.38 4.03 -16.72
C THR A 42 2.90 5.47 -16.98
N ALA A 43 1.77 5.87 -16.37
CA ALA A 43 1.27 7.24 -16.50
C ALA A 43 2.23 8.26 -15.87
N LEU A 44 2.85 7.96 -14.72
CA LEU A 44 3.90 8.81 -14.13
C LEU A 44 5.10 8.95 -15.07
N GLU A 45 5.59 7.84 -15.62
CA GLU A 45 6.73 7.83 -16.55
C GLU A 45 6.45 8.64 -17.82
N GLN A 46 5.18 8.70 -18.24
CA GLN A 46 4.71 9.48 -19.37
C GLN A 46 4.38 10.94 -19.02
N GLY A 47 4.57 11.38 -17.77
CA GLY A 47 4.26 12.73 -17.34
C GLY A 47 2.75 13.04 -17.30
N GLN A 48 1.92 12.04 -17.02
CA GLN A 48 0.46 12.13 -16.94
C GLN A 48 -0.03 11.99 -15.48
N PRO A 49 0.15 13.02 -14.63
CA PRO A 49 -0.15 12.93 -13.20
C PRO A 49 -1.62 12.62 -12.90
N ASP A 50 -2.56 13.17 -13.67
CA ASP A 50 -3.99 12.93 -13.46
C ASP A 50 -4.37 11.48 -13.77
N ALA A 51 -3.82 10.92 -14.85
CA ALA A 51 -4.02 9.51 -15.20
C ALA A 51 -3.37 8.59 -14.15
N ALA A 52 -2.19 8.96 -13.65
CA ALA A 52 -1.52 8.22 -12.58
C ALA A 52 -2.36 8.18 -11.29
N LEU A 53 -2.90 9.33 -10.88
CA LEU A 53 -3.80 9.41 -9.71
C LEU A 53 -5.07 8.60 -9.91
N ALA A 54 -5.69 8.68 -11.09
CA ALA A 54 -6.92 7.94 -11.38
C ALA A 54 -6.72 6.42 -11.34
N TRP A 55 -5.61 5.92 -11.88
CA TRP A 55 -5.24 4.51 -11.80
C TRP A 55 -4.81 4.07 -10.41
N ALA A 56 -4.07 4.91 -9.68
CA ALA A 56 -3.72 4.62 -8.29
C ALA A 56 -4.96 4.54 -7.40
N HIS A 57 -5.97 5.38 -7.64
CA HIS A 57 -7.23 5.34 -6.92
C HIS A 57 -7.98 4.01 -7.14
N ILE A 58 -8.05 3.54 -8.38
CA ILE A 58 -8.61 2.22 -8.72
C ILE A 58 -7.86 1.12 -7.97
N ALA A 59 -6.53 1.09 -8.07
CA ALA A 59 -5.71 0.06 -7.44
C ALA A 59 -5.91 0.02 -5.92
N VAL A 60 -5.86 1.17 -5.24
CA VAL A 60 -6.07 1.26 -3.79
C VAL A 60 -7.47 0.81 -3.39
N ARG A 61 -8.52 1.19 -4.14
CA ARG A 61 -9.89 0.71 -3.88
C ARG A 61 -9.98 -0.82 -3.99
N VAL A 62 -9.37 -1.40 -5.01
CA VAL A 62 -9.40 -2.86 -5.21
C VAL A 62 -8.56 -3.59 -4.15
N TYR A 63 -7.39 -3.08 -3.78
CA TYR A 63 -6.62 -3.64 -2.66
C TYR A 63 -7.38 -3.56 -1.34
N ASN A 64 -8.07 -2.46 -1.05
CA ASN A 64 -8.89 -2.33 0.17
C ASN A 64 -10.04 -3.36 0.18
N ARG A 65 -10.69 -3.61 -0.97
CA ARG A 65 -11.66 -4.70 -1.09
C ARG A 65 -11.03 -6.06 -0.76
N LEU A 66 -9.85 -6.35 -1.31
CA LEU A 66 -9.14 -7.61 -1.09
C LEU A 66 -8.73 -7.78 0.38
N VAL A 67 -8.31 -6.72 1.07
CA VAL A 67 -8.01 -6.70 2.51
C VAL A 67 -9.19 -7.20 3.36
N HIS A 68 -10.42 -6.79 3.00
CA HIS A 68 -11.63 -7.21 3.71
C HIS A 68 -12.04 -8.67 3.45
N GLN A 69 -11.60 -9.25 2.33
CA GLN A 69 -11.94 -10.61 1.91
C GLN A 69 -10.86 -11.64 2.27
N ALA A 70 -9.64 -11.18 2.55
CA ALA A 70 -8.47 -12.00 2.77
C ALA A 70 -8.36 -12.56 4.21
N ASP A 71 -7.67 -13.70 4.30
CA ASP A 71 -7.07 -14.16 5.55
C ASP A 71 -5.94 -13.21 6.01
N THR A 72 -5.41 -13.44 7.22
CA THR A 72 -4.43 -12.53 7.84
C THR A 72 -3.16 -12.34 7.00
N ASP A 73 -2.63 -13.39 6.37
CA ASP A 73 -1.38 -13.31 5.63
C ASP A 73 -1.57 -12.55 4.31
N ALA A 74 -2.65 -12.84 3.57
CA ALA A 74 -2.97 -12.14 2.34
C ALA A 74 -3.41 -10.69 2.60
N ARG A 75 -4.04 -10.42 3.75
CA ARG A 75 -4.42 -9.07 4.18
C ARG A 75 -3.20 -8.15 4.28
N ASP A 76 -2.17 -8.58 5.01
CA ASP A 76 -0.93 -7.82 5.17
C ASP A 76 -0.27 -7.51 3.81
N HIS A 77 -0.27 -8.50 2.90
CA HIS A 77 0.25 -8.31 1.55
C HIS A 77 -0.50 -7.21 0.79
N TYR A 78 -1.84 -7.24 0.78
CA TYR A 78 -2.64 -6.25 0.05
C TYR A 78 -2.58 -4.85 0.68
N GLU A 79 -2.58 -4.74 2.02
CA GLU A 79 -2.37 -3.47 2.71
C GLU A 79 -1.01 -2.86 2.35
N CYS A 80 0.07 -3.66 2.42
CA CYS A 80 1.39 -3.20 2.03
C CYS A 80 1.46 -2.78 0.56
N ALA A 81 0.83 -3.52 -0.35
CA ALA A 81 0.80 -3.17 -1.77
C ALA A 81 0.10 -1.81 -2.01
N ALA A 82 -1.05 -1.58 -1.36
CA ALA A 82 -1.75 -0.30 -1.43
C ALA A 82 -0.89 0.85 -0.89
N MET A 83 -0.25 0.66 0.26
CA MET A 83 0.56 1.71 0.90
C MET A 83 1.86 1.99 0.14
N MET A 84 2.50 0.97 -0.44
CA MET A 84 3.66 1.15 -1.32
C MET A 84 3.30 1.98 -2.55
N LEU A 85 2.14 1.73 -3.16
CA LEU A 85 1.66 2.53 -4.29
C LEU A 85 1.43 3.98 -3.87
N ARG A 86 0.74 4.22 -2.74
CA ARG A 86 0.52 5.58 -2.22
C ARG A 86 1.85 6.30 -1.95
N ALA A 87 2.80 5.63 -1.29
CA ALA A 87 4.13 6.18 -1.03
C ALA A 87 4.85 6.55 -2.33
N HIS A 88 4.79 5.69 -3.36
CA HIS A 88 5.38 5.99 -4.66
C HIS A 88 4.75 7.22 -5.33
N ILE A 89 3.42 7.30 -5.32
CA ILE A 89 2.68 8.41 -5.92
C ILE A 89 2.95 9.73 -5.17
N ILE A 90 3.02 9.69 -3.83
CA ILE A 90 3.42 10.85 -3.00
C ILE A 90 4.83 11.33 -3.36
N ARG A 91 5.79 10.41 -3.50
CA ARG A 91 7.17 10.77 -3.88
C ARG A 91 7.22 11.45 -5.25
N ALA A 92 6.38 11.01 -6.19
CA ALA A 92 6.37 11.53 -7.54
C ALA A 92 5.63 12.86 -7.67
N LEU A 93 4.49 13.02 -6.98
CA LEU A 93 3.56 14.14 -7.18
C LEU A 93 3.51 15.13 -6.01
N GLY A 94 4.17 14.81 -4.90
CA GLY A 94 4.14 15.57 -3.66
C GLY A 94 3.02 15.15 -2.71
N ALA A 95 3.21 15.47 -1.43
CA ALA A 95 2.21 15.23 -0.39
C ALA A 95 1.10 16.29 -0.44
N MET A 96 -0.14 15.85 -0.21
CA MET A 96 -1.30 16.73 -0.09
C MET A 96 -2.14 16.28 1.12
N PRO A 97 -2.15 17.06 2.22
CA PRO A 97 -2.92 16.73 3.41
C PRO A 97 -4.39 16.49 3.11
N GLY A 98 -4.97 15.45 3.70
CA GLY A 98 -6.39 15.07 3.51
C GLY A 98 -6.72 14.44 2.15
N HIS A 99 -5.78 14.39 1.20
CA HIS A 99 -6.03 13.73 -0.09
C HIS A 99 -6.00 12.20 0.07
N PRO A 100 -6.98 11.45 -0.47
CA PRO A 100 -7.10 10.00 -0.26
C PRO A 100 -5.86 9.18 -0.61
N LEU A 101 -5.07 9.63 -1.59
CA LEU A 101 -3.84 8.96 -2.03
C LEU A 101 -2.54 9.67 -1.61
N LEU A 102 -2.61 10.97 -1.36
CA LEU A 102 -1.41 11.82 -1.23
C LEU A 102 -1.16 12.28 0.21
N ASP A 103 -2.00 11.84 1.15
CA ASP A 103 -1.86 12.20 2.54
C ASP A 103 -0.83 11.32 3.25
N VAL A 104 0.33 11.91 3.52
CA VAL A 104 1.45 11.29 4.24
C VAL A 104 1.05 10.90 5.67
N ALA A 105 0.20 11.71 6.33
CA ALA A 105 -0.22 11.45 7.72
C ALA A 105 -0.99 10.13 7.83
N SER A 106 -1.81 9.81 6.84
CA SER A 106 -2.53 8.52 6.82
C SER A 106 -1.60 7.30 6.69
N ILE A 107 -0.44 7.41 6.02
CA ILE A 107 0.54 6.32 5.92
C ILE A 107 1.29 6.16 7.24
N GLU A 108 1.63 7.28 7.88
CA GLU A 108 2.20 7.28 9.22
C GLU A 108 1.27 6.64 10.23
N GLN A 109 0.01 7.07 10.29
CA GLN A 109 -0.99 6.50 11.17
C GLN A 109 -1.16 4.99 10.90
N TRP A 110 -1.32 4.59 9.64
CA TRP A 110 -1.41 3.19 9.25
C TRP A 110 -0.24 2.36 9.79
N PHE A 111 0.99 2.88 9.67
CA PHE A 111 2.19 2.20 10.15
C PHE A 111 2.22 2.11 11.69
N LEU A 112 1.97 3.22 12.38
CA LEU A 112 2.02 3.30 13.85
C LEU A 112 0.97 2.39 14.51
N GLU A 113 -0.23 2.30 13.95
CA GLU A 113 -1.28 1.38 14.43
C GLU A 113 -0.91 -0.10 14.30
N ARG A 114 0.07 -0.42 13.45
CA ARG A 114 0.51 -1.79 13.13
C ARG A 114 1.89 -2.11 13.68
N LEU A 115 2.47 -1.20 14.47
CA LEU A 115 3.70 -1.45 15.19
C LEU A 115 3.42 -2.43 16.36
N PRO A 116 4.37 -3.34 16.64
CA PRO A 116 4.38 -4.05 17.92
C PRO A 116 4.44 -3.04 19.08
N VAL A 117 3.86 -3.41 20.23
CA VAL A 117 3.78 -2.55 21.43
C VAL A 117 5.16 -2.05 21.89
N SER A 118 6.23 -2.84 21.69
CA SER A 118 7.60 -2.40 21.91
C SER A 118 8.59 -2.96 20.88
N SER A 119 9.63 -2.17 20.58
CA SER A 119 10.78 -2.61 19.78
C SER A 119 11.66 -3.62 20.52
N ALA A 120 11.51 -3.72 21.85
CA ALA A 120 12.14 -4.76 22.68
C ALA A 120 11.44 -6.12 22.56
N ASP A 121 10.22 -6.16 22.02
CA ASP A 121 9.46 -7.41 21.81
C ASP A 121 9.90 -8.15 20.54
N VAL A 122 10.83 -7.58 19.76
CA VAL A 122 11.42 -8.23 18.58
C VAL A 122 12.44 -9.27 19.08
N PRO A 123 12.16 -10.58 18.97
CA PRO A 123 12.98 -11.60 19.61
C PRO A 123 14.39 -11.68 18.97
N ASN A 124 15.41 -11.77 19.83
CA ASN A 124 16.78 -12.10 19.44
C ASN A 124 16.83 -13.41 18.62
N GLU A 125 17.84 -13.54 17.76
CA GLU A 125 17.97 -14.54 16.68
C GLU A 125 17.86 -16.02 17.10
N GLN A 126 17.91 -16.35 18.39
CA GLN A 126 18.28 -17.71 18.82
C GLN A 126 17.19 -18.77 18.70
N VAL A 127 15.89 -18.45 18.72
CA VAL A 127 14.80 -19.36 18.32
C VAL A 127 13.58 -18.55 17.90
N ARG A 128 13.22 -18.54 16.61
CA ARG A 128 12.00 -17.89 16.11
C ARG A 128 11.01 -18.93 15.59
N SER A 129 9.76 -18.87 16.06
CA SER A 129 8.67 -19.64 15.47
C SER A 129 8.39 -19.16 14.03
N ILE A 130 7.76 -20.01 13.21
CA ILE A 130 7.31 -19.63 11.86
C ILE A 130 6.42 -18.39 11.91
N GLN A 131 5.55 -18.29 12.92
CA GLN A 131 4.67 -17.15 13.11
C GLN A 131 5.45 -15.86 13.42
N GLN A 132 6.48 -15.93 14.27
CA GLN A 132 7.35 -14.78 14.55
C GLN A 132 8.11 -14.35 13.29
N LEU A 133 8.62 -15.30 12.49
CA LEU A 133 9.27 -14.97 11.22
C LEU A 133 8.31 -14.29 10.24
N LYS A 134 7.06 -14.74 10.15
CA LYS A 134 6.03 -14.09 9.33
C LYS A 134 5.77 -12.65 9.79
N GLN A 135 5.60 -12.44 11.10
CA GLN A 135 5.39 -11.10 11.68
C GLN A 135 6.56 -10.15 11.40
N LEU A 136 7.80 -10.64 11.52
CA LEU A 136 8.98 -9.83 11.23
C LEU A 136 9.11 -9.48 9.74
N ARG A 137 8.77 -10.41 8.84
CA ARG A 137 8.71 -10.15 7.40
C ARG A 137 7.61 -9.13 7.07
N ALA A 138 6.44 -9.26 7.68
CA ALA A 138 5.36 -8.28 7.53
C ALA A 138 5.81 -6.89 7.99
N LEU A 139 6.47 -6.79 9.15
CA LEU A 139 7.05 -5.55 9.65
C LEU A 139 8.10 -4.97 8.69
N LYS A 140 9.01 -5.80 8.15
CA LYS A 140 10.01 -5.38 7.17
C LYS A 140 9.39 -4.85 5.88
N ASN A 141 8.29 -5.45 5.43
CA ASN A 141 7.52 -4.99 4.27
C ASN A 141 6.85 -3.64 4.56
N ARG A 142 6.20 -3.49 5.73
CA ARG A 142 5.62 -2.21 6.15
C ARG A 142 6.67 -1.10 6.25
N LEU A 143 7.85 -1.43 6.79
CA LEU A 143 8.99 -0.51 6.85
C LEU A 143 9.47 -0.06 5.47
N ALA A 144 9.37 -0.90 4.44
CA ALA A 144 9.74 -0.50 3.08
C ALA A 144 8.91 0.70 2.59
N VAL A 145 7.62 0.77 2.98
CA VAL A 145 6.75 1.92 2.69
C VAL A 145 7.29 3.19 3.34
N VAL A 146 7.58 3.12 4.65
CA VAL A 146 8.05 4.26 5.43
C VAL A 146 9.42 4.73 4.94
N VAL A 147 10.33 3.80 4.67
CA VAL A 147 11.68 4.11 4.12
C VAL A 147 11.57 4.94 2.85
N ALA A 148 10.68 4.56 1.92
CA ALA A 148 10.52 5.30 0.67
C ALA A 148 10.14 6.77 0.90
N LEU A 149 9.33 7.04 1.92
CA LEU A 149 8.91 8.40 2.29
C LEU A 149 10.00 9.15 3.07
N VAL A 150 10.70 8.48 3.99
CA VAL A 150 11.83 9.06 4.73
C VAL A 150 12.95 9.48 3.78
N GLU A 151 13.30 8.63 2.79
CA GLU A 151 14.29 8.94 1.76
C GLU A 151 13.88 10.13 0.88
N ALA A 152 12.58 10.39 0.74
CA ALA A 152 12.05 11.56 0.05
C ALA A 152 11.95 12.81 0.94
N GLY A 153 12.44 12.75 2.18
CA GLY A 153 12.46 13.86 3.12
C GLY A 153 11.18 14.03 3.95
N TYR A 154 10.22 13.13 3.83
CA TYR A 154 9.05 13.10 4.72
C TYR A 154 9.44 12.54 6.09
N PHE A 155 8.67 12.89 7.13
CA PHE A 155 8.89 12.44 8.51
C PHE A 155 10.23 12.87 9.14
N ALA A 156 10.81 13.99 8.69
CA ALA A 156 12.08 14.49 9.19
C ALA A 156 12.11 14.69 10.73
N ASP A 157 10.97 14.94 11.36
CA ASP A 157 10.88 15.16 12.82
C ASP A 157 10.37 13.94 13.60
N ASN A 158 9.98 12.85 12.93
CA ASN A 158 9.47 11.67 13.61
C ASN A 158 10.60 10.74 14.06
N VAL A 159 10.98 10.85 15.34
CA VAL A 159 12.02 10.04 15.98
C VAL A 159 11.69 8.54 15.97
N ILE A 160 10.42 8.18 16.19
CA ILE A 160 9.96 6.77 16.26
C ILE A 160 10.17 6.10 14.90
N LEU A 161 9.74 6.75 13.80
CA LEU A 161 9.90 6.19 12.46
C LEU A 161 11.38 6.04 12.08
N LYS A 162 12.23 7.02 12.42
CA LYS A 162 13.68 6.92 12.18
C LYS A 162 14.32 5.75 12.91
N GLU A 163 13.95 5.52 14.17
CA GLU A 163 14.47 4.39 14.95
C GLU A 163 14.11 3.05 14.29
N TRP A 164 12.85 2.90 13.87
CA TRP A 164 12.39 1.69 13.20
C TRP A 164 13.00 1.50 11.81
N VAL A 165 13.20 2.57 11.05
CA VAL A 165 13.91 2.54 9.76
C VAL A 165 15.34 2.05 9.93
N ALA A 166 16.07 2.53 10.95
CA ALA A 166 17.44 2.10 11.23
C ALA A 166 17.53 0.60 11.55
N ARG A 167 16.48 0.02 12.16
CA ARG A 167 16.41 -1.40 12.51
C ARG A 167 15.99 -2.31 11.35
N ARG A 168 15.49 -1.76 10.24
CA ARG A 168 14.98 -2.56 9.10
C ARG A 168 15.99 -3.57 8.56
N ALA A 169 17.27 -3.21 8.50
CA ALA A 169 18.33 -4.07 7.98
C ALA A 169 18.56 -5.33 8.84
N ALA A 170 18.23 -5.27 10.13
CA ALA A 170 18.35 -6.39 11.06
C ALA A 170 17.12 -7.31 11.06
N LEU A 171 16.05 -6.95 10.33
CA LEU A 171 14.87 -7.80 10.18
C LEU A 171 15.08 -8.84 9.06
N PRO A 172 14.60 -10.08 9.24
CA PRO A 172 14.69 -11.15 8.24
C PRO A 172 13.97 -10.80 6.95
#